data_AF-A0A6V7JHV1-F1
#
_entry.id   AF-A0A6V7JHV1-F1
#
_cell.length_a   1.000
_cell.length_b   1.000
_cell.length_c   1.000
_cell.angle_alpha   90.00
_cell.angle_beta   90.00
_cell.angle_gamma   90.00
#
_symmetry.space_group_name_H-M   'P 1'
#
loop_
_entity.id
_entity.type
_entity.pdbx_description
1 polymer ?
#
loop_
_entity_poly.entity_id
_entity_poly.type
_entity_poly.pdbx_seq_one_letter_code
_entity_poly.pdbx_strand_id
1 'polypeptide(L)'
;RGFKLREKLAHSYIGQPLPSSLFMLPETPQVKGLHTFIRNKHTDRDEFIFYSRRLIRLVIEYALSLLPFREVSVETPQGVPYQGKRSATDKICGVSILRAGETMEQALCDVCKDIRIGKILIQTNLETDEPE
;
A
#
# COMPACT_ATOMS: atom_id res chain seq x y z
N ARG A 1 10.39 -4.33 -32.16
CA ARG A 1 9.09 -5.00 -32.35
C ARG A 1 9.25 -6.44 -31.89
N GLY A 2 8.58 -6.88 -30.81
CA GLY A 2 8.68 -8.27 -30.32
C GLY A 2 9.01 -8.47 -28.84
N PHE A 3 8.79 -7.48 -27.97
CA PHE A 3 8.93 -7.69 -26.52
C PHE A 3 7.56 -8.08 -25.94
N LYS A 4 7.34 -9.38 -25.70
CA LYS A 4 6.18 -9.89 -24.95
C LYS A 4 6.50 -9.84 -23.46
N LEU A 5 6.11 -8.78 -22.78
CA LEU A 5 6.45 -8.54 -21.38
C LEU A 5 5.71 -9.53 -20.48
N ARG A 6 4.41 -9.74 -20.75
CA ARG A 6 3.51 -10.52 -19.89
C ARG A 6 3.90 -11.99 -19.80
N GLU A 7 4.22 -12.61 -20.93
CA GLU A 7 4.66 -14.01 -21.03
C GLU A 7 5.95 -14.24 -20.24
N LYS A 8 6.94 -13.35 -20.37
CA LYS A 8 8.21 -13.47 -19.64
C LYS A 8 8.04 -13.30 -18.13
N LEU A 9 7.20 -12.36 -17.70
CA LEU A 9 6.95 -12.14 -16.28
C LEU A 9 6.24 -13.33 -15.63
N ALA A 10 5.25 -13.92 -16.31
CA ALA A 10 4.47 -15.04 -15.79
C ALA A 10 5.34 -16.26 -15.41
N HIS A 11 6.42 -16.50 -16.14
CA HIS A 11 7.33 -17.62 -15.89
C HIS A 11 8.54 -17.26 -15.03
N SER A 12 8.83 -15.97 -14.81
CA SER A 12 10.08 -15.53 -14.17
C SER A 12 10.22 -15.91 -12.69
N TYR A 13 9.12 -16.21 -11.99
CA TYR A 13 9.08 -16.44 -10.54
C TYR A 13 8.64 -17.84 -10.10
N ILE A 14 8.44 -18.78 -11.03
CA ILE A 14 7.99 -20.13 -10.68
C ILE A 14 9.11 -20.87 -9.92
N GLY A 15 8.84 -21.27 -8.67
CA GLY A 15 9.74 -22.10 -7.85
C GLY A 15 10.83 -21.36 -7.07
N GLN A 16 10.84 -20.03 -7.09
CA GLN A 16 11.80 -19.23 -6.32
C GLN A 16 11.26 -18.87 -4.93
N PRO A 17 12.13 -18.74 -3.90
CA PRO A 17 11.71 -18.23 -2.61
C PRO A 17 11.19 -16.79 -2.73
N LEU A 18 10.32 -16.39 -1.81
CA LEU A 18 9.85 -15.01 -1.75
C LEU A 18 11.03 -14.06 -1.55
N PRO A 19 11.04 -12.89 -2.23
CA PRO A 19 12.14 -11.95 -2.11
C PRO A 19 12.19 -11.35 -0.69
N SER A 20 13.39 -11.05 -0.20
CA SER A 20 13.59 -10.42 1.12
C SER A 20 13.02 -9.01 1.21
N SER A 21 12.68 -8.39 0.08
CA SER A 21 12.01 -7.10 -0.01
C SER A 21 10.49 -7.19 0.12
N LEU A 22 9.93 -8.39 0.30
CA LEU A 22 8.50 -8.59 0.54
C LEU A 22 8.21 -8.52 2.05
N PHE A 23 7.42 -7.53 2.44
CA PHE A 23 6.97 -7.35 3.82
C PHE A 23 5.47 -7.65 3.91
N MET A 24 5.09 -8.57 4.79
CA MET A 24 3.70 -8.99 4.97
C MET A 24 3.08 -8.30 6.16
N LEU A 25 1.91 -7.66 5.96
CA LEU A 25 1.10 -7.16 7.07
C LEU A 25 0.77 -8.32 8.02
N PRO A 26 0.94 -8.18 9.34
CA PRO A 26 0.66 -9.26 10.28
C PRO A 26 -0.76 -9.81 10.15
N GLU A 27 -0.88 -11.13 10.10
CA GLU A 27 -2.17 -11.84 10.02
C GLU A 27 -2.89 -11.89 11.36
N THR A 28 -3.38 -10.75 11.84
CA THR A 28 -4.19 -10.69 13.05
C THR A 28 -5.61 -11.24 12.80
N PRO A 29 -6.33 -11.70 13.85
CA PRO A 29 -7.76 -12.04 13.71
C PRO A 29 -8.60 -10.91 13.12
N GLN A 30 -8.22 -9.65 13.38
CA GLN A 30 -8.87 -8.47 12.79
C GLN A 30 -8.66 -8.41 11.28
N VAL A 31 -7.43 -8.57 10.78
CA VAL A 31 -7.13 -8.58 9.34
C VAL A 31 -7.87 -9.73 8.65
N LYS A 32 -7.93 -10.90 9.27
CA LYS A 32 -8.72 -12.04 8.77
C LYS A 32 -10.21 -11.69 8.70
N GLY A 33 -10.76 -11.04 9.73
CA GLY A 33 -12.15 -10.56 9.73
C GLY A 33 -12.43 -9.58 8.59
N LEU A 34 -11.55 -8.60 8.34
CA LEU A 34 -11.67 -7.68 7.22
C LEU A 34 -11.65 -8.41 5.87
N HIS A 35 -10.76 -9.39 5.72
CA HIS A 35 -10.71 -10.24 4.52
C HIS A 35 -12.00 -11.01 4.30
N THR A 36 -12.62 -11.54 5.36
CA THR A 36 -13.88 -12.28 5.26
C THR A 36 -14.99 -11.41 4.65
N PHE A 37 -15.14 -10.16 5.09
CA PHE A 37 -16.14 -9.25 4.51
C PHE A 37 -15.83 -8.92 3.05
N ILE A 38 -14.61 -8.46 2.74
CA ILE A 38 -14.30 -8.00 1.37
C ILE A 38 -14.28 -9.15 0.34
N ARG A 39 -14.12 -10.40 0.78
CA ARG A 39 -14.13 -11.59 -0.09
C ARG A 39 -15.51 -12.27 -0.16
N ASN A 40 -16.44 -11.91 0.72
CA ASN A 40 -17.78 -12.47 0.68
C ASN A 40 -18.58 -11.84 -0.48
N LYS A 41 -19.02 -12.69 -1.41
CA LYS A 41 -19.87 -12.30 -2.55
C LYS A 41 -21.15 -11.57 -2.14
N HIS A 42 -21.67 -11.86 -0.95
CA HIS A 42 -22.94 -11.31 -0.46
C HIS A 42 -22.75 -10.07 0.44
N THR A 43 -21.54 -9.54 0.56
CA THR A 43 -21.32 -8.30 1.31
C THR A 43 -21.86 -7.11 0.55
N ASP A 44 -22.67 -6.30 1.22
CA ASP A 44 -23.28 -5.11 0.64
C ASP A 44 -22.22 -4.08 0.23
N ARG A 45 -22.56 -3.24 -0.75
CA ARG A 45 -21.62 -2.25 -1.31
C ARG A 45 -21.01 -1.34 -0.25
N ASP A 46 -21.82 -0.83 0.67
CA ASP A 46 -21.36 0.14 1.68
C ASP A 46 -20.43 -0.54 2.71
N GLU A 47 -20.75 -1.77 3.09
CA GLU A 47 -19.87 -2.59 3.93
C GLU A 47 -18.56 -2.91 3.21
N PHE A 48 -18.62 -3.29 1.93
CA PHE A 48 -17.43 -3.56 1.13
C PHE A 48 -16.51 -2.34 1.08
N ILE A 49 -17.05 -1.15 0.83
CA ILE A 49 -16.29 0.10 0.82
C ILE A 49 -15.69 0.36 2.20
N PHE A 50 -16.49 0.22 3.26
CA PHE A 50 -16.06 0.47 4.63
C PHE A 50 -14.90 -0.46 5.05
N TYR A 51 -15.06 -1.78 4.89
CA TYR A 51 -14.04 -2.75 5.28
C TYR A 51 -12.80 -2.68 4.39
N SER A 52 -12.95 -2.39 3.09
CA SER A 52 -11.81 -2.16 2.20
C SER A 52 -11.00 -0.94 2.63
N ARG A 53 -11.65 0.19 2.96
CA ARG A 53 -10.95 1.38 3.47
C ARG A 53 -10.19 1.10 4.76
N ARG A 54 -10.77 0.31 5.67
CA ARG A 54 -10.08 -0.11 6.91
C ARG A 54 -8.84 -0.95 6.63
N LEU A 55 -8.93 -1.91 5.70
CA LEU A 55 -7.78 -2.74 5.35
C LEU A 55 -6.68 -1.92 4.67
N ILE A 56 -7.04 -1.05 3.72
CA ILE A 56 -6.11 -0.17 3.01
C ILE A 56 -5.35 0.71 4.01
N ARG A 57 -6.04 1.28 5.00
CA ARG A 57 -5.40 2.09 6.05
C ARG A 57 -4.32 1.33 6.80
N LEU A 58 -4.59 0.08 7.20
CA LEU A 58 -3.60 -0.78 7.87
C LEU A 58 -2.38 -1.06 6.98
N VAL A 59 -2.61 -1.33 5.70
CA VAL A 59 -1.53 -1.55 4.72
C VAL A 59 -0.67 -0.31 4.54
N ILE A 60 -1.27 0.88 4.46
CA ILE A 60 -0.55 2.15 4.31
C ILE A 60 0.28 2.46 5.56
N GLU A 61 -0.29 2.33 6.76
CA GLU A 61 0.46 2.57 8.00
C GLU A 61 1.63 1.58 8.16
N TYR A 62 1.41 0.31 7.79
CA TYR A 62 2.49 -0.68 7.76
C TYR A 62 3.57 -0.32 6.74
N ALA A 63 3.20 0.09 5.52
CA ALA A 63 4.16 0.51 4.50
C ALA A 63 4.98 1.73 4.94
N LEU A 64 4.35 2.72 5.60
CA LEU A 64 5.05 3.89 6.14
C LEU A 64 6.01 3.55 7.27
N SER A 65 5.73 2.48 8.04
CA SER A 65 6.63 1.99 9.10
C SER A 65 7.94 1.43 8.55
N LEU A 66 7.99 1.07 7.26
CA LEU A 66 9.19 0.58 6.57
C LEU A 66 10.11 1.70 6.09
N LEU A 67 9.68 2.97 6.18
CA LEU A 67 10.52 4.12 5.80
C LEU A 67 11.67 4.32 6.79
N PRO A 68 12.77 4.96 6.39
CA PRO A 68 13.85 5.32 7.30
C PRO A 68 13.39 6.28 8.41
N PHE A 69 13.81 5.99 9.65
CA PHE A 69 13.61 6.85 10.82
C PHE A 69 14.94 7.21 11.47
N ARG A 70 15.00 8.40 12.07
CA ARG A 70 16.11 8.86 12.92
C ARG A 70 15.66 9.05 14.36
N GLU A 71 16.58 8.81 15.29
CA GLU A 71 16.35 9.07 16.71
C GLU A 71 16.26 10.57 16.98
N VAL A 72 15.39 10.95 17.92
CA VAL A 72 15.23 12.33 18.36
C VAL A 72 14.87 12.37 19.84
N SER A 73 15.53 13.23 20.60
CA SER A 73 15.14 13.54 21.97
C SER A 73 14.26 14.78 21.97
N VAL A 74 13.10 14.70 22.60
CA VAL A 74 12.19 15.84 22.82
C VAL A 74 11.91 16.00 24.30
N GLU A 75 11.61 17.22 24.74
CA GLU A 75 11.19 17.48 26.12
C GLU A 75 9.67 17.36 26.21
N THR A 76 9.16 16.57 27.15
CA THR A 76 7.73 16.48 27.42
C THR A 76 7.23 17.74 28.14
N PRO A 77 5.91 18.02 28.16
CA PRO A 77 5.36 19.15 28.93
C PRO A 77 5.70 19.12 30.43
N GLN A 78 6.10 17.96 30.97
CA GLN A 78 6.53 17.78 32.36
C GLN A 78 8.04 18.00 32.57
N GLY A 79 8.79 18.40 31.52
CA GLY A 79 10.24 18.62 31.58
C GLY A 79 11.07 17.33 31.54
N VAL A 80 10.48 16.19 31.13
CA VAL A 80 11.17 14.90 31.06
C VAL A 80 11.64 14.63 29.63
N PRO A 81 12.90 14.25 29.38
CA PRO A 81 13.35 13.89 28.04
C PRO A 81 12.69 12.58 27.57
N TYR A 82 12.15 12.57 26.36
CA TYR A 82 11.60 11.41 25.67
C TYR A 82 12.43 11.07 24.43
N GLN A 83 12.92 9.83 24.37
CA GLN A 83 13.66 9.29 23.22
C GLN A 83 12.66 8.71 22.20
N GLY A 84 12.39 9.48 21.15
CA GLY A 84 11.46 9.14 20.09
C GLY A 84 12.14 8.89 18.75
N LYS A 85 11.32 8.69 17.72
CA LYS A 85 11.75 8.59 16.33
C LYS A 85 11.02 9.62 15.47
N ARG A 86 11.73 10.17 14.49
CA ARG A 86 11.17 11.02 13.42
C ARG A 86 11.49 10.41 12.08
N SER A 87 10.59 10.54 11.10
CA SER A 87 10.90 10.17 9.71
C SER A 87 12.21 10.84 9.29
N ALA A 88 13.13 10.05 8.72
CA ALA A 88 14.34 10.55 8.09
C ALA A 88 14.12 10.86 6.60
N THR A 89 12.92 10.59 6.08
CA THR A 89 12.52 10.92 4.71
C THR A 89 11.87 12.30 4.67
N ASP A 90 12.46 13.23 3.91
CA ASP A 90 11.98 14.61 3.85
C ASP A 90 10.74 14.79 2.97
N LYS A 91 10.63 14.02 1.87
CA LYS A 91 9.52 14.13 0.90
C LYS A 91 9.13 12.75 0.40
N ILE A 92 7.84 12.46 0.51
CA ILE A 92 7.20 11.28 -0.10
C ILE A 92 6.14 11.73 -1.11
N CYS A 93 5.82 10.85 -2.06
CA CYS A 93 4.66 10.99 -2.94
C CYS A 93 3.96 9.65 -3.09
N GLY A 94 2.65 9.70 -3.34
CA GLY A 94 1.88 8.55 -3.79
C GLY A 94 1.88 8.51 -5.32
N VAL A 95 1.87 7.31 -5.89
CA VAL A 95 1.57 7.10 -7.30
C VAL A 95 0.48 6.05 -7.40
N SER A 96 -0.68 6.41 -7.94
CA SER A 96 -1.79 5.48 -8.14
C SER A 96 -1.78 4.91 -9.55
N ILE A 97 -1.94 3.59 -9.67
CA ILE A 97 -2.17 2.93 -10.95
C ILE A 97 -3.67 2.83 -11.17
N LEU A 98 -4.16 3.51 -12.21
CA LEU A 98 -5.58 3.62 -12.48
C LEU A 98 -6.13 2.32 -13.08
N ARG A 99 -7.38 1.94 -12.74
CA ARG A 99 -8.32 2.67 -11.86
C ARG A 99 -8.31 2.23 -10.40
N ALA A 100 -7.93 0.98 -10.13
CA ALA A 100 -8.03 0.40 -8.78
C ALA A 100 -7.20 1.15 -7.75
N GLY A 101 -6.02 1.66 -8.12
CA GLY A 101 -5.12 2.39 -7.22
C GLY A 101 -5.72 3.67 -6.64
N GLU A 102 -6.69 4.29 -7.33
CA GLU A 102 -7.36 5.51 -6.85
C GLU A 102 -8.11 5.27 -5.52
N THR A 103 -8.58 4.05 -5.29
CA THR A 103 -9.27 3.67 -4.04
C THR A 103 -8.39 3.80 -2.79
N MET A 104 -7.07 3.82 -2.96
CA MET A 104 -6.10 3.93 -1.87
C MET A 104 -5.68 5.38 -1.57
N GLU A 105 -5.94 6.31 -2.49
CA GLU A 105 -5.50 7.72 -2.38
C GLU A 105 -6.04 8.38 -1.12
N GLN A 106 -7.34 8.21 -0.85
CA GLN A 106 -7.97 8.84 0.32
C GLN A 106 -7.32 8.38 1.62
N ALA A 107 -7.09 7.06 1.77
CA ALA A 107 -6.47 6.52 2.97
C ALA A 107 -5.02 7.01 3.14
N LEU A 108 -4.31 7.25 2.03
CA LEU A 108 -2.97 7.83 2.05
C LEU A 108 -3.00 9.29 2.50
N CYS A 109 -3.91 10.11 1.96
CA CYS A 109 -4.12 11.49 2.39
C CYS A 109 -4.52 11.60 3.87
N ASP A 110 -5.33 10.66 4.35
CA ASP A 110 -5.76 10.61 5.75
C ASP A 110 -4.61 10.28 6.72
N VAL A 111 -3.50 9.70 6.25
CA VAL A 111 -2.30 9.41 7.06
C VAL A 111 -1.22 10.48 6.86
N CYS A 112 -0.96 10.86 5.60
CA CYS A 112 0.09 11.77 5.19
C CYS A 112 -0.52 13.07 4.69
N LYS A 113 -0.59 14.08 5.57
CA LYS A 113 -1.06 15.41 5.19
C LYS A 113 -0.19 16.00 4.07
N ASP A 114 -0.86 16.68 3.14
CA ASP A 114 -0.23 17.41 2.02
C ASP A 114 0.66 16.53 1.10
N ILE A 115 0.40 15.23 1.03
CA ILE A 115 1.12 14.32 0.14
C ILE A 115 0.79 14.61 -1.33
N ARG A 116 1.81 14.63 -2.18
CA ARG A 116 1.65 14.74 -3.64
C ARG A 116 1.25 13.38 -4.21
N ILE A 117 0.23 13.35 -5.06
CA ILE A 117 -0.24 12.12 -5.72
C ILE A 117 -0.08 12.27 -7.23
N GLY A 118 0.72 11.40 -7.82
CA GLY A 118 0.79 11.17 -9.27
C GLY A 118 -0.15 10.05 -9.69
N LYS A 119 -0.58 10.05 -10.96
CA LYS A 119 -1.48 9.02 -11.51
C LYS A 119 -0.86 8.45 -12.78
N ILE A 120 -0.88 7.12 -12.91
CA ILE A 120 -0.46 6.40 -14.11
C ILE A 120 -1.65 5.55 -14.56
N LEU A 121 -2.06 5.72 -15.81
CA LEU A 121 -3.02 4.82 -16.45
C LEU A 121 -2.22 3.82 -17.29
N ILE A 122 -2.47 2.54 -17.05
CA ILE A 122 -1.96 1.44 -17.88
C ILE A 122 -3.20 0.72 -18.41
N GLN A 123 -3.28 0.53 -19.73
CA GLN A 123 -4.36 -0.18 -20.38
C GLN A 123 -3.83 -1.46 -21.01
N THR A 124 -4.65 -2.51 -21.03
CA THR A 124 -4.29 -3.73 -21.76
C THR A 124 -4.77 -3.58 -23.19
N ASN A 125 -3.85 -3.73 -24.14
CA ASN A 125 -4.20 -3.80 -25.55
C ASN A 125 -5.01 -5.09 -25.80
N LEU A 126 -6.21 -4.96 -26.37
CA LEU A 126 -7.14 -6.07 -26.57
C LEU A 126 -6.69 -7.08 -27.63
N GLU A 127 -5.80 -6.69 -28.53
CA GLU A 127 -5.27 -7.58 -29.58
C GLU A 127 -4.02 -8.32 -29.12
N THR A 128 -3.17 -7.68 -28.32
CA THR A 128 -1.85 -8.20 -27.96
C THR A 128 -1.75 -8.69 -26.51
N ASP A 129 -2.73 -8.39 -25.67
CA ASP A 129 -2.73 -8.63 -24.23
C ASP A 129 -1.57 -7.95 -23.46
N GLU A 130 -0.83 -7.05 -24.12
CA GLU A 130 0.29 -6.32 -23.54
C GLU A 130 -0.18 -5.04 -22.83
N PRO A 131 0.52 -4.60 -21.76
CA PRO A 131 0.27 -3.31 -21.13
C PRO A 131 0.81 -2.16 -21.99
N GLU A 132 -0.05 -1.18 -22.26
CA GLU A 132 0.22 0.07 -22.98
C GLU A 132 -0.17 1.31 -22.14
#